data_AF-A0A2D6Y644-F1
#
_entry.id   AF-A0A2D6Y644-F1
#
_cell.length_a   1.000
_cell.length_b   1.000
_cell.length_c   1.000
_cell.angle_alpha   90.00
_cell.angle_beta   90.00
_cell.angle_gamma   90.00
#
_symmetry.space_group_name_H-M   'P 1'
#
loop_
_entity.id
_entity.type
_entity.pdbx_description
1 polymer ?
#
loop_
_entity_poly.entity_id
_entity_poly.type
_entity_poly.pdbx_seq_one_letter_code
_entity_poly.pdbx_strand_id
1 'polypeptide(L)'
;MQSQSAKNRSSKAGSPSDQAIWSACMLRIFFIPCITLSTITLHPNDVQAQSLFERRFQQRLEQRIEKRRREEAKLTDNQKQQLFLTRRSWIMSTYDERLALLESTRSCLQRSKNFVEGEKCRSTQLQAWRELLQQRLQVINTERQRLSLAPLRSVLLFGF
;
A
#
# COMPACT_ATOMS: atom_id res chain seq x y z
N MET A 1 3.70 -34.80 54.10
CA MET A 1 4.88 -35.63 53.76
C MET A 1 5.59 -34.91 52.62
N GLN A 2 6.68 -34.19 52.90
CA GLN A 2 8.08 -34.55 52.59
C GLN A 2 8.30 -34.85 51.08
N SER A 3 8.89 -33.94 50.30
CA SER A 3 10.33 -33.61 50.11
C SER A 3 11.07 -34.49 49.08
N GLN A 4 11.80 -33.80 48.18
CA GLN A 4 13.04 -34.18 47.45
C GLN A 4 12.90 -35.05 46.18
N SER A 5 13.26 -34.55 45.00
CA SER A 5 14.59 -34.22 44.45
C SER A 5 15.43 -35.45 44.10
N ALA A 6 15.60 -35.72 42.80
CA ALA A 6 16.69 -36.55 42.30
C ALA A 6 17.12 -36.08 40.89
N LYS A 7 18.23 -35.36 40.92
CA LYS A 7 19.10 -34.91 39.84
C LYS A 7 19.88 -36.13 39.33
N ASN A 8 19.93 -36.37 38.00
CA ASN A 8 20.99 -37.19 37.43
C ASN A 8 21.52 -36.56 36.14
N ARG A 9 22.78 -36.13 36.22
CA ARG A 9 23.63 -35.62 35.15
C ARG A 9 24.94 -36.39 35.27
N SER A 10 25.30 -37.15 34.24
CA SER A 10 26.65 -37.43 33.76
C SER A 10 26.66 -38.67 32.87
N SER A 11 27.51 -38.87 31.86
CA SER A 11 28.49 -38.07 31.11
C SER A 11 29.29 -39.09 30.29
N LYS A 12 29.88 -38.66 29.16
CA LYS A 12 31.07 -39.22 28.48
C LYS A 12 30.90 -40.56 27.74
N ALA A 13 31.61 -40.87 26.66
CA ALA A 13 32.63 -40.19 25.83
C ALA A 13 32.59 -40.94 24.47
N GLY A 14 32.81 -40.31 23.31
CA GLY A 14 34.10 -39.86 22.77
C GLY A 14 34.15 -40.30 21.30
N SER A 15 35.06 -39.90 20.41
CA SER A 15 35.98 -38.77 20.23
C SER A 15 36.38 -38.84 18.73
N PRO A 16 37.01 -37.81 18.15
CA PRO A 16 37.21 -37.65 16.71
C PRO A 16 38.57 -38.16 16.19
N SER A 17 38.60 -38.60 14.94
CA SER A 17 39.77 -38.77 14.06
C SER A 17 39.21 -38.67 12.62
N ASP A 18 39.63 -37.78 11.73
CA ASP A 18 40.97 -37.74 11.14
C ASP A 18 41.38 -36.33 10.72
N GLN A 19 42.54 -35.93 11.22
CA GLN A 19 43.35 -34.81 10.74
C GLN A 19 44.67 -35.40 10.24
N ALA A 20 45.32 -34.67 9.33
CA ALA A 20 46.49 -35.05 8.53
C ALA A 20 46.07 -35.77 7.24
N ILE A 21 46.54 -35.43 6.05
CA ILE A 21 47.82 -34.89 5.59
C ILE A 21 47.42 -34.08 4.32
N TRP A 22 47.88 -32.86 4.05
CA TRP A 22 49.06 -32.58 3.23
C TRP A 22 49.33 -31.07 3.30
N SER A 23 50.41 -30.75 4.00
CA SER A 23 51.07 -29.46 4.04
C SER A 23 51.73 -29.15 2.70
N ALA A 24 51.55 -27.92 2.24
CA ALA A 24 52.48 -27.08 1.49
C ALA A 24 53.47 -27.76 0.51
N CYS A 25 53.23 -27.56 -0.79
CA CYS A 25 54.32 -27.34 -1.75
C CYS A 25 54.25 -25.89 -2.24
N MET A 26 55.23 -25.12 -1.77
CA MET A 26 55.53 -23.74 -2.10
C MET A 26 55.82 -23.50 -3.59
N LEU A 27 55.55 -22.25 -4.00
CA LEU A 27 56.25 -21.48 -5.05
C LEU A 27 56.04 -21.89 -6.52
N ARG A 28 55.32 -21.05 -7.27
CA ARG A 28 55.96 -20.09 -8.20
C ARG A 28 54.96 -19.13 -8.84
N ILE A 29 55.32 -17.86 -8.71
CA ILE A 29 54.84 -16.68 -9.43
C ILE A 29 54.75 -16.98 -10.93
N PHE A 30 53.57 -16.88 -11.51
CA PHE A 30 53.39 -16.47 -12.90
C PHE A 30 52.21 -15.49 -12.97
N PHE A 31 52.56 -14.25 -13.29
CA PHE A 31 51.65 -13.19 -13.71
C PHE A 31 50.62 -13.71 -14.72
N ILE A 32 49.33 -13.59 -14.39
CA ILE A 32 48.26 -13.63 -15.39
C ILE A 32 47.50 -12.30 -15.26
N PRO A 33 47.43 -11.50 -16.35
CA PRO A 33 47.01 -10.11 -16.31
C PRO A 33 45.53 -9.99 -15.92
N CYS A 34 45.21 -8.90 -15.21
CA CYS A 34 43.86 -8.48 -14.89
C CYS A 34 42.98 -8.48 -16.15
N ILE A 35 42.14 -9.51 -16.30
CA ILE A 35 40.96 -9.41 -17.13
C ILE A 35 39.99 -8.53 -16.35
N THR A 36 39.82 -7.30 -16.79
CA THR A 36 38.71 -6.44 -16.35
C THR A 36 37.43 -7.13 -16.78
N LEU A 37 36.82 -7.89 -15.86
CA LEU A 37 35.43 -8.29 -15.96
C LEU A 37 34.62 -7.00 -15.96
N SER A 38 34.27 -6.52 -17.15
CA SER A 38 33.15 -5.60 -17.30
C SER A 38 31.96 -6.30 -16.67
N THR A 39 31.60 -5.90 -15.44
CA THR A 39 30.31 -6.23 -14.87
C THR A 39 29.29 -5.56 -15.76
N ILE A 40 28.79 -6.32 -16.75
CA ILE A 40 27.50 -6.03 -17.36
C ILE A 40 26.53 -6.17 -16.20
N THR A 41 26.17 -5.03 -15.59
CA THR A 41 24.92 -4.95 -14.87
C THR A 41 23.85 -5.25 -15.91
N LEU A 42 23.45 -6.52 -16.02
CA LEU A 42 22.12 -6.86 -16.49
C LEU A 42 21.20 -6.11 -15.53
N HIS A 43 20.84 -4.89 -15.90
CA HIS A 43 19.70 -4.23 -15.30
C HIS A 43 18.54 -5.14 -15.65
N PRO A 44 17.94 -5.88 -14.70
CA PRO A 44 16.64 -6.42 -14.96
C PRO A 44 15.80 -5.16 -15.09
N ASN A 45 15.47 -4.81 -16.32
CA ASN A 45 14.31 -3.99 -16.56
C ASN A 45 13.15 -4.88 -16.14
N ASP A 46 12.84 -4.85 -14.85
CA ASP A 46 11.57 -5.30 -14.28
C ASP A 46 10.50 -4.33 -14.80
N VAL A 47 10.38 -4.19 -16.12
CA VAL A 47 9.16 -3.71 -16.77
C VAL A 47 8.22 -4.90 -16.69
N GLN A 48 7.76 -5.08 -15.45
CA GLN A 48 6.75 -6.00 -14.98
C GLN A 48 5.63 -6.03 -16.01
N ALA A 49 5.23 -7.24 -16.42
CA ALA A 49 4.12 -7.45 -17.35
C ALA A 49 2.81 -6.97 -16.72
N GLN A 50 2.61 -5.64 -16.69
CA GLN A 50 1.35 -5.03 -16.27
C GLN A 50 0.27 -5.53 -17.20
N SER A 51 -0.82 -6.01 -16.62
CA SER A 51 -1.96 -6.48 -17.40
C SER A 51 -2.48 -5.33 -18.28
N LEU A 52 -3.05 -5.65 -19.44
CA LEU A 52 -3.70 -4.64 -20.29
C LEU A 52 -4.78 -3.86 -19.52
N PHE A 53 -5.39 -4.50 -18.52
CA PHE A 53 -6.32 -3.88 -17.60
C PHE A 53 -5.65 -2.80 -16.74
N GLU A 54 -4.53 -3.10 -16.07
CA GLU A 54 -3.78 -2.14 -15.26
C GLU A 54 -3.32 -0.93 -16.07
N ARG A 55 -2.80 -1.16 -17.28
CA ARG A 55 -2.39 -0.06 -18.16
C ARG A 55 -3.57 0.86 -18.49
N ARG A 56 -4.73 0.30 -18.86
CA ARG A 56 -5.93 1.11 -19.15
C ARG A 56 -6.42 1.85 -17.92
N PHE A 57 -6.35 1.23 -16.74
CA PHE A 57 -6.74 1.86 -15.49
C PHE A 57 -5.80 3.03 -15.14
N GLN A 58 -4.49 2.82 -15.20
CA GLN A 58 -3.48 3.86 -14.96
C GLN A 58 -3.64 5.02 -15.94
N GLN A 59 -3.77 4.75 -17.23
CA GLN A 59 -4.01 5.79 -18.24
C GLN A 59 -5.24 6.64 -17.92
N ARG A 60 -6.36 6.02 -17.53
CA ARG A 60 -7.59 6.77 -17.15
C ARG A 60 -7.38 7.60 -15.89
N LEU A 61 -6.63 7.08 -14.92
CA LEU A 61 -6.32 7.78 -13.69
C LEU A 61 -5.43 8.99 -13.96
N GLU A 62 -4.36 8.82 -14.73
CA GLU A 62 -3.44 9.89 -15.15
C GLU A 62 -4.17 10.99 -15.92
N GLN A 63 -5.02 10.63 -16.89
CA GLN A 63 -5.85 11.60 -17.62
C GLN A 63 -6.74 12.43 -16.68
N ARG A 64 -7.33 11.80 -15.66
CA ARG A 64 -8.16 12.51 -14.66
C ARG A 64 -7.32 13.40 -13.75
N ILE A 65 -6.14 12.93 -13.33
CA ILE A 65 -5.21 13.71 -12.50
C ILE A 65 -4.73 14.93 -13.29
N GLU A 66 -4.31 14.74 -14.54
CA GLU A 66 -3.81 15.80 -15.40
C GLU A 66 -4.91 16.83 -15.71
N LYS A 67 -6.13 16.37 -16.03
CA LYS A 67 -7.27 17.27 -16.21
C LYS A 67 -7.53 18.11 -14.95
N ARG A 68 -7.51 17.47 -13.77
CA ARG A 68 -7.67 18.18 -12.49
C ARG A 68 -6.55 19.20 -12.28
N ARG A 69 -5.28 18.83 -12.52
CA ARG A 69 -4.13 19.74 -12.40
C ARG A 69 -4.28 20.97 -13.30
N ARG A 70 -4.72 20.78 -14.54
CA ARG A 70 -4.99 21.89 -15.47
C ARG A 70 -6.13 22.80 -15.01
N GLU A 71 -7.18 22.24 -14.42
CA GLU A 71 -8.27 23.02 -13.82
C GLU A 71 -7.80 23.77 -12.57
N GLU A 72 -6.96 23.15 -11.74
CA GLU A 72 -6.39 23.76 -10.53
C GLU A 72 -5.34 24.83 -10.84
N ALA A 73 -4.62 24.71 -11.95
CA ALA A 73 -3.66 25.72 -12.41
C ALA A 73 -4.32 27.05 -12.78
N LYS A 74 -5.62 27.05 -13.12
CA LYS A 74 -6.41 28.25 -13.42
C LYS A 74 -6.94 28.96 -12.18
N LEU A 75 -6.79 28.36 -11.00
CA LEU A 75 -7.28 28.92 -9.75
C LEU A 75 -6.31 29.96 -9.19
N THR A 76 -6.85 31.03 -8.62
CA THR A 76 -6.05 31.97 -7.82
C THR A 76 -5.60 31.30 -6.52
N ASP A 77 -4.53 31.81 -5.90
CA ASP A 77 -4.02 31.22 -4.67
C ASP A 77 -5.01 31.32 -3.51
N ASN A 78 -5.81 32.39 -3.45
CA ASN A 78 -6.91 32.48 -2.49
C ASN A 78 -7.96 31.38 -2.73
N GLN A 79 -8.37 31.13 -3.98
CA GLN A 79 -9.32 30.05 -4.29
C GLN A 79 -8.76 28.66 -3.91
N LYS A 80 -7.47 28.41 -4.17
CA LYS A 80 -6.80 27.17 -3.76
C LYS A 80 -6.83 27.00 -2.25
N GLN A 81 -6.49 28.07 -1.51
CA GLN A 81 -6.44 28.06 -0.06
C GLN A 81 -7.83 27.79 0.54
N GLN A 82 -8.87 28.47 0.07
CA GLN A 82 -10.25 28.26 0.53
C GLN A 82 -10.70 26.82 0.28
N LEU A 83 -10.50 26.30 -0.94
CA LEU A 83 -10.84 24.91 -1.25
C LEU A 83 -10.03 23.89 -0.44
N PHE A 84 -8.77 24.19 -0.10
CA PHE A 84 -7.97 23.34 0.79
C PHE A 84 -8.55 23.34 2.20
N LEU A 85 -8.85 24.50 2.77
CA LEU A 85 -9.43 24.63 4.11
C LEU A 85 -10.78 23.92 4.21
N THR A 86 -11.66 24.08 3.22
CA THR A 86 -12.95 23.38 3.17
C THR A 86 -12.77 21.86 3.14
N ARG A 87 -11.86 21.35 2.29
CA ARG A 87 -11.58 19.90 2.24
C ARG A 87 -11.00 19.39 3.56
N ARG A 88 -10.07 20.13 4.16
CA ARG A 88 -9.45 19.77 5.44
C ARG A 88 -10.51 19.73 6.54
N SER A 89 -11.33 20.78 6.66
CA SER A 89 -12.41 20.87 7.64
C SER A 89 -13.36 19.68 7.52
N TRP A 90 -13.84 19.38 6.31
CA TRP A 90 -14.69 18.22 6.05
C TRP A 90 -14.04 16.89 6.44
N ILE A 91 -12.77 16.68 6.09
CA ILE A 91 -12.03 15.46 6.45
C ILE A 91 -11.97 15.31 7.98
N MET A 92 -11.68 16.40 8.69
CA MET A 92 -11.62 16.36 10.15
C MET A 92 -12.99 16.11 10.78
N SER A 93 -14.05 16.76 10.29
CA SER A 93 -15.40 16.62 10.84
C SER A 93 -16.02 15.24 10.59
N THR A 94 -15.57 14.53 9.54
CA THR A 94 -16.06 13.19 9.17
C THR A 94 -15.11 12.07 9.55
N TYR A 95 -14.16 12.31 10.47
CA TYR A 95 -13.22 11.28 10.90
C TYR A 95 -13.94 10.10 11.57
N ASP A 96 -14.78 10.38 12.57
CA ASP A 96 -15.48 9.35 13.34
C ASP A 96 -16.47 8.55 12.48
N GLU A 97 -17.19 9.22 11.57
CA GLU A 97 -18.08 8.57 10.63
C GLU A 97 -17.34 7.60 9.71
N ARG A 98 -16.19 8.01 9.16
CA ARG A 98 -15.35 7.13 8.33
C ARG A 98 -14.80 5.96 9.13
N LEU A 99 -14.41 6.18 10.38
CA LEU A 99 -13.95 5.12 11.26
C LEU A 99 -15.08 4.11 11.52
N ALA A 100 -16.27 4.58 11.85
CA ALA A 100 -17.45 3.74 12.06
C ALA A 100 -17.83 2.95 10.80
N LEU A 101 -17.71 3.52 9.60
CA LEU A 101 -17.91 2.79 8.34
C LEU A 101 -16.89 1.67 8.13
N LEU A 102 -15.62 1.89 8.49
CA LEU A 102 -14.58 0.86 8.40
C LEU A 102 -14.81 -0.26 9.43
N GLU A 103 -15.14 0.09 10.66
CA GLU A 103 -15.39 -0.87 11.73
C GLU A 103 -16.65 -1.71 11.49
N SER A 104 -17.74 -1.07 11.05
CA SER A 104 -18.97 -1.76 10.68
C SER A 104 -18.77 -2.72 9.51
N THR A 105 -18.00 -2.31 8.49
CA THR A 105 -17.58 -3.18 7.38
C THR A 105 -16.85 -4.41 7.91
N ARG A 106 -15.81 -4.20 8.72
CA ARG A 106 -15.00 -5.28 9.29
C ARG A 106 -15.87 -6.25 10.08
N SER A 107 -16.73 -5.72 10.94
CA SER A 107 -17.63 -6.51 11.77
C SER A 107 -18.66 -7.30 10.94
N CYS A 108 -19.17 -6.74 9.85
CA CYS A 108 -20.12 -7.41 8.96
C CYS A 108 -19.46 -8.61 8.26
N LEU A 109 -18.27 -8.38 7.68
CA LEU A 109 -17.53 -9.44 7.00
C LEU A 109 -17.11 -10.57 7.95
N GLN A 110 -16.67 -10.22 9.17
CA GLN A 110 -16.31 -11.22 10.19
C GLN A 110 -17.50 -12.06 10.66
N ARG A 111 -18.72 -11.53 10.62
CA ARG A 111 -19.95 -12.24 11.02
C ARG A 111 -20.61 -13.00 9.89
N SER A 112 -20.27 -12.69 8.64
CA SER A 112 -20.82 -13.37 7.47
C SER A 112 -20.41 -14.84 7.45
N LYS A 113 -21.38 -15.74 7.30
CA LYS A 113 -21.15 -17.20 7.30
C LYS A 113 -21.07 -17.78 5.91
N ASN A 114 -21.50 -17.04 4.90
CA ASN A 114 -21.59 -17.48 3.52
C ASN A 114 -21.39 -16.31 2.55
N PHE A 115 -21.21 -16.65 1.28
CA PHE A 115 -20.98 -15.69 0.20
C PHE A 115 -22.11 -14.66 0.06
N VAL A 116 -23.37 -15.09 0.20
CA VAL A 116 -24.54 -14.21 0.03
C VAL A 116 -24.58 -13.12 1.12
N GLU A 117 -24.28 -13.47 2.37
CA GLU A 117 -24.16 -12.52 3.47
C GLU A 117 -22.97 -11.57 3.25
N GLY A 118 -21.83 -12.07 2.75
CA GLY A 118 -20.67 -11.25 2.41
C GLY A 118 -20.98 -10.21 1.31
N GLU A 119 -21.69 -10.61 0.24
CA GLU A 119 -22.12 -9.69 -0.81
C GLU A 119 -23.11 -8.65 -0.30
N LYS A 120 -24.03 -9.03 0.61
CA LYS A 120 -24.89 -8.05 1.30
C LYS A 120 -24.05 -7.04 2.08
N CYS A 121 -23.08 -7.48 2.89
CA CYS A 121 -22.16 -6.58 3.60
C CYS A 121 -21.47 -5.60 2.65
N ARG A 122 -20.94 -6.10 1.53
CA ARG A 122 -20.26 -5.28 0.52
C ARG A 122 -21.20 -4.25 -0.10
N SER A 123 -22.41 -4.65 -0.49
CA SER A 123 -23.37 -3.73 -1.13
C SER A 123 -23.80 -2.61 -0.18
N THR A 124 -24.10 -2.93 1.09
CA THR A 124 -24.44 -1.94 2.12
C THR A 124 -23.27 -1.00 2.40
N GLN A 125 -22.05 -1.53 2.53
CA GLN A 125 -20.85 -0.72 2.69
C GLN A 125 -20.67 0.24 1.51
N LEU A 126 -20.79 -0.26 0.27
CA LEU A 126 -20.62 0.57 -0.92
C LEU A 126 -21.63 1.70 -0.98
N GLN A 127 -22.88 1.46 -0.57
CA GLN A 127 -23.89 2.50 -0.50
C GLN A 127 -23.51 3.57 0.52
N ALA A 128 -23.10 3.18 1.73
CA ALA A 128 -22.72 4.14 2.76
C ALA A 128 -21.51 5.00 2.36
N TRP A 129 -20.51 4.40 1.71
CA TRP A 129 -19.38 5.16 1.15
C TRP A 129 -19.80 6.11 0.02
N ARG A 130 -20.76 5.71 -0.83
CA ARG A 130 -21.30 6.59 -1.88
C ARG A 130 -21.99 7.80 -1.26
N GLU A 131 -22.80 7.61 -0.23
CA GLU A 131 -23.49 8.67 0.49
C GLU A 131 -22.48 9.66 1.10
N LEU A 132 -21.45 9.17 1.80
CA LEU A 132 -20.38 10.01 2.34
C LEU A 132 -19.63 10.79 1.25
N LEU A 133 -19.34 10.16 0.11
CA LEU A 133 -18.70 10.82 -1.03
C LEU A 133 -19.61 11.87 -1.68
N GLN A 134 -20.92 11.65 -1.70
CA GLN A 134 -21.90 12.64 -2.18
C GLN A 134 -21.96 13.86 -1.27
N GLN A 135 -21.99 13.66 0.05
CA GLN A 135 -21.93 14.76 1.02
C GLN A 135 -20.65 15.58 0.86
N ARG A 136 -19.50 14.90 0.73
CA ARG A 136 -18.22 15.57 0.42
C ARG A 136 -18.32 16.42 -0.84
N LEU A 137 -18.92 15.88 -1.90
CA LEU A 137 -19.08 16.57 -3.17
C LEU A 137 -19.96 17.81 -3.02
N GLN A 138 -21.06 17.71 -2.26
CA GLN A 138 -21.95 18.85 -1.96
C GLN A 138 -21.18 19.97 -1.25
N VAL A 139 -20.48 19.66 -0.16
CA VAL A 139 -19.69 20.65 0.61
C VAL A 139 -18.64 21.34 -0.28
N ILE A 140 -17.91 20.58 -1.09
CA ILE A 140 -16.92 21.14 -2.02
C ILE A 140 -17.60 21.99 -3.10
N ASN A 141 -18.73 21.54 -3.66
CA ASN A 141 -19.43 22.27 -4.71
C ASN A 141 -20.07 23.56 -4.21
N THR A 142 -20.58 23.58 -2.98
CA THR A 142 -21.05 24.80 -2.32
C THR A 142 -19.92 25.84 -2.22
N GLU A 143 -18.72 25.43 -1.77
CA GLU A 143 -17.58 26.36 -1.73
C GLU A 143 -17.14 26.78 -3.13
N ARG A 144 -17.14 25.87 -4.11
CA ARG A 144 -16.83 26.22 -5.50
C ARG A 144 -17.79 27.25 -6.06
N GLN A 145 -19.09 27.10 -5.82
CA GLN A 145 -20.09 28.08 -6.24
C GLN A 145 -19.87 29.44 -5.57
N ARG A 146 -19.56 29.46 -4.27
CA ARG A 146 -19.19 30.68 -3.54
C ARG A 146 -17.98 31.40 -4.14
N LEU A 147 -17.02 30.63 -4.65
CA LEU A 147 -15.81 31.12 -5.34
C LEU A 147 -16.01 31.37 -6.85
N SER A 148 -17.25 31.30 -7.35
CA SER A 148 -17.62 31.44 -8.76
C SER A 148 -16.93 30.40 -9.68
N LEU A 149 -16.65 29.22 -9.16
CA LEU A 149 -16.08 28.08 -9.89
C LEU A 149 -17.19 27.11 -10.30
N ALA A 150 -17.05 26.53 -11.50
CA ALA A 150 -17.97 25.49 -11.96
C ALA A 150 -17.98 24.28 -11.00
N PRO A 151 -19.16 23.69 -10.70
CA PRO A 151 -19.25 22.54 -9.80
C PRO A 151 -18.55 21.32 -10.39
N LEU A 152 -17.98 20.50 -9.51
CA LEU A 152 -17.48 19.19 -9.89
C LEU A 152 -18.66 18.27 -10.20
N ARG A 153 -18.59 17.58 -11.33
CA ARG A 153 -19.53 16.49 -11.64
C ARG A 153 -19.24 15.31 -10.71
N SER A 154 -20.27 14.53 -10.37
CA SER A 154 -20.09 13.32 -9.58
C SER A 154 -19.12 12.39 -10.29
N VAL A 155 -17.94 12.23 -9.72
CA VAL A 155 -17.02 11.17 -10.10
C VAL A 155 -17.04 10.21 -8.93
N LEU A 156 -17.89 9.19 -8.98
CA LEU A 156 -17.72 7.99 -8.18
C LEU A 156 -16.37 7.41 -8.58
N LEU A 157 -15.32 7.85 -7.88
CA LEU A 157 -13.93 7.68 -8.35
C LEU A 157 -13.36 6.33 -7.96
N PHE A 158 -14.07 5.55 -7.14
CA PHE A 158 -13.68 4.22 -6.74
C PHE A 158 -14.93 3.34 -6.60
N GLY A 159 -15.13 2.46 -7.58
CA GLY A 159 -15.84 1.22 -7.33
C GLY A 159 -14.83 0.28 -6.69
N PHE A 160 -14.99 0.02 -5.39
CA PHE A 160 -14.41 -1.16 -4.75
C PHE A 160 -15.39 -2.32 -4.90
#